data_AF-A0A0F4J5R7-F1
#
_entry.id   AF-A0A0F4J5R7-F1
#
_cell.length_a   1.000
_cell.length_b   1.000
_cell.length_c   1.000
_cell.angle_alpha   90.00
_cell.angle_beta   90.00
_cell.angle_gamma   90.00
#
_symmetry.space_group_name_H-M   'P 1'
#
loop_
_entity.id
_entity.type
_entity.pdbx_description
1 polymer ?
#
loop_
_entity_poly.entity_id
_entity_poly.type
_entity_poly.pdbx_seq_one_letter_code
_entity_poly.pdbx_strand_id
1 'polypeptide(L)'
;MTAAPPPVPDRYTVVLRPGPPGVQDAKGHAAVLRTARVEATGATGVSGYPCFEGEGVQAEIDPESRAVEAVTVDGEELPYGWIAQLADDDPRPPRT
;
A
#
# COMPACT_ATOMS: atom_id res chain seq x y z
N MET A 1 2.11 -13.54 -28.17
CA MET A 1 0.87 -13.80 -27.40
C MET A 1 1.12 -13.22 -26.02
N THR A 2 0.55 -12.06 -25.71
CA THR A 2 0.68 -11.46 -24.37
C THR A 2 -0.09 -12.33 -23.38
N ALA A 3 0.61 -12.85 -22.37
CA ALA A 3 -0.03 -13.56 -21.27
C ALA A 3 -1.02 -12.61 -20.57
N ALA A 4 -2.17 -13.12 -20.15
CA ALA A 4 -3.09 -12.35 -19.32
C ALA A 4 -2.35 -11.87 -18.06
N PRO A 5 -2.55 -10.62 -17.62
CA PRO A 5 -1.90 -10.11 -16.41
C PRO A 5 -2.23 -11.01 -15.22
N PRO A 6 -1.31 -11.17 -14.25
CA PRO A 6 -1.57 -11.96 -13.05
C PRO A 6 -2.83 -11.43 -12.34
N PRO A 7 -3.59 -12.30 -11.66
CA PRO A 7 -4.76 -11.86 -10.91
C PRO A 7 -4.33 -10.86 -9.85
N VAL A 8 -4.91 -9.66 -9.91
CA VAL A 8 -4.69 -8.61 -8.92
C VAL A 8 -5.32 -9.05 -7.59
N PRO A 9 -4.58 -9.02 -6.46
CA PRO A 9 -5.14 -9.26 -5.15
C PRO A 9 -6.37 -8.41 -4.87
N ASP A 10 -7.36 -8.98 -4.20
CA ASP A 10 -8.60 -8.31 -3.78
C ASP A 10 -8.39 -7.40 -2.56
N ARG A 11 -7.30 -7.61 -1.81
CA ARG A 11 -6.98 -6.82 -0.62
C ARG A 11 -5.49 -6.73 -0.35
N TYR A 12 -5.12 -5.71 0.43
CA TYR A 12 -3.79 -5.51 0.97
C TYR A 12 -3.83 -4.99 2.41
N THR A 13 -2.69 -5.10 3.09
CA THR A 13 -2.41 -4.45 4.37
C THR A 13 -1.40 -3.34 4.14
N VAL A 14 -1.84 -2.09 4.25
CA VAL A 14 -0.99 -0.89 4.16
C VAL A 14 -0.46 -0.55 5.55
N VAL A 15 0.82 -0.26 5.64
CA VAL A 15 1.52 0.15 6.85
C VAL A 15 2.06 1.57 6.66
N LEU A 16 1.60 2.49 7.51
CA LEU A 16 2.11 3.85 7.59
C LEU A 16 3.24 3.91 8.62
N ARG A 17 4.34 4.55 8.24
CA ARG A 17 5.57 4.62 9.05
C ARG A 17 6.16 6.02 8.99
N PRO A 18 7.02 6.40 9.96
CA PRO A 18 7.84 7.58 9.80
C PRO A 18 8.81 7.37 8.62
N GLY A 19 9.04 8.41 7.84
CA GLY A 19 10.10 8.51 6.86
C GLY A 19 11.37 9.14 7.45
N PRO A 20 12.56 8.85 6.90
CA PRO A 20 12.85 7.90 5.81
C PRO A 20 12.72 6.42 6.26
N PRO A 21 12.80 5.45 5.34
CA PRO A 21 12.79 4.03 5.70
C PRO A 21 13.85 3.66 6.75
N GLY A 22 13.54 2.69 7.61
CA GLY A 22 14.48 2.18 8.61
C GLY A 22 14.42 2.86 9.99
N VAL A 23 13.50 3.81 10.20
CA VAL A 23 13.21 4.34 11.55
C VAL A 23 12.72 3.21 12.44
N GLN A 24 13.33 3.06 13.61
CA GLN A 24 12.99 2.03 14.60
C GLN A 24 12.24 2.62 15.80
N ASP A 25 11.42 1.80 16.45
CA ASP A 25 10.82 2.10 17.74
C ASP A 25 11.82 1.90 18.90
N ALA A 26 11.38 2.19 20.13
CA ALA A 26 12.21 2.05 21.33
C ALA A 26 12.66 0.60 21.62
N LYS A 27 12.09 -0.40 20.93
CA LYS A 27 12.41 -1.82 21.05
C LYS A 27 13.30 -2.31 19.89
N GLY A 28 13.65 -1.43 18.95
CA GLY A 28 14.47 -1.77 17.77
C GLY A 28 13.69 -2.40 16.62
N HIS A 29 12.35 -2.42 16.67
CA HIS A 29 11.53 -2.86 15.55
C HIS A 29 11.27 -1.72 14.57
N ALA A 30 10.96 -2.03 13.31
CA ALA A 30 10.58 -1.01 12.35
C ALA A 30 9.35 -0.22 12.85
N ALA A 31 9.49 1.10 12.99
CA ALA A 31 8.44 1.95 13.55
C ALA A 31 7.18 1.89 12.67
N VAL A 32 6.02 1.74 13.32
CA VAL A 32 4.69 1.73 12.70
C VAL A 32 3.85 2.80 13.36
N LEU A 33 3.21 3.64 12.55
CA LEU A 33 2.29 4.67 13.00
C LEU A 33 0.84 4.19 12.91
N ARG A 34 0.51 3.50 11.81
CA ARG A 34 -0.82 2.92 11.56
C ARG A 34 -0.68 1.71 10.65
N THR A 35 -1.62 0.79 10.79
CA THR A 35 -1.88 -0.27 9.81
C THR A 35 -3.32 -0.15 9.36
N ALA A 36 -3.56 -0.37 8.08
CA ALA A 36 -4.89 -0.33 7.49
C ALA A 36 -5.07 -1.47 6.50
N ARG A 37 -6.17 -2.19 6.60
CA ARG A 37 -6.60 -3.14 5.57
C ARG A 37 -7.43 -2.42 4.52
N VAL A 38 -7.04 -2.58 3.26
CA VAL A 38 -7.68 -1.94 2.11
C VAL A 38 -8.13 -3.00 1.11
N GLU A 39 -9.29 -2.78 0.48
CA GLU A 39 -9.90 -3.70 -0.47
C GLU A 39 -10.06 -3.04 -1.84
N ALA A 40 -9.96 -3.83 -2.90
CA ALA A 40 -10.04 -3.33 -4.26
C ALA A 40 -11.40 -2.67 -4.50
N THR A 41 -11.39 -1.42 -4.96
CA THR A 41 -12.63 -0.69 -5.28
C THR A 41 -13.14 -1.01 -6.69
N GLY A 42 -12.28 -1.60 -7.53
CA GLY A 42 -12.52 -1.80 -8.96
C GLY A 42 -12.29 -0.55 -9.81
N ALA A 43 -11.92 0.58 -9.20
CA ALA A 43 -11.58 1.81 -9.90
C ALA A 43 -10.07 1.92 -10.17
N THR A 44 -9.71 2.67 -11.21
CA THR A 44 -8.35 3.16 -11.42
C THR A 44 -8.22 4.53 -10.75
N GLY A 45 -7.19 4.69 -9.93
CA GLY A 45 -6.90 5.95 -9.25
C GLY A 45 -6.19 6.98 -10.12
N VAL A 46 -5.87 8.14 -9.54
CA VAL A 46 -5.33 9.29 -10.26
C VAL A 46 -3.89 9.09 -10.74
N SER A 47 -3.13 8.22 -10.06
CA SER A 47 -1.78 7.80 -10.47
C SER A 47 -1.81 6.81 -11.64
N GLY A 48 -2.99 6.30 -12.01
CA GLY A 48 -3.17 5.30 -13.07
C GLY A 48 -3.13 3.85 -12.59
N TYR A 49 -2.95 3.61 -11.29
CA TYR A 49 -2.94 2.27 -10.69
C TYR A 49 -4.29 1.91 -10.05
N PRO A 50 -4.59 0.62 -9.82
CA PRO A 50 -5.82 0.21 -9.14
C PRO A 50 -5.96 0.84 -7.76
N CYS A 51 -7.18 1.29 -7.44
CA CYS A 51 -7.51 1.93 -6.18
C CYS A 51 -8.01 0.91 -5.14
N PHE A 52 -7.52 1.03 -3.91
CA PHE A 52 -7.91 0.23 -2.77
C PHE A 52 -8.30 1.14 -1.61
N GLU A 53 -9.38 0.79 -0.90
CA GLU A 53 -9.89 1.61 0.20
C GLU A 53 -10.27 0.74 1.40
N GLY A 54 -10.03 1.27 2.59
CA GLY A 54 -10.44 0.62 3.83
C GLY A 54 -9.82 1.26 5.05
N GLU A 55 -10.53 1.19 6.18
CA GLU A 55 -10.05 1.68 7.48
C GLU A 55 -9.51 3.12 7.45
N GLY A 56 -10.13 4.00 6.65
CA GLY A 56 -9.73 5.40 6.49
C GLY A 56 -8.47 5.61 5.65
N VAL A 57 -7.98 4.59 4.94
CA VAL A 57 -6.86 4.71 3.99
C VAL A 57 -7.37 4.42 2.59
N GLN A 58 -7.04 5.29 1.65
CA GLN A 58 -7.12 5.01 0.21
C GLN A 58 -5.69 4.89 -0.31
N ALA A 59 -5.40 3.83 -1.05
CA ALA A 59 -4.09 3.58 -1.63
C ALA A 59 -4.23 3.17 -3.09
N GLU A 60 -3.38 3.71 -3.93
CA GLU A 60 -3.20 3.27 -5.30
C GLU A 60 -1.94 2.42 -5.35
N ILE A 61 -2.08 1.16 -5.77
CA ILE A 61 -1.05 0.14 -5.57
C ILE A 61 -0.72 -0.48 -6.92
N ASP A 62 0.57 -0.48 -7.28
CA ASP A 62 1.05 -1.29 -8.38
C ASP A 62 1.04 -2.78 -7.97
N PRO A 63 0.19 -3.64 -8.56
CA PRO A 63 0.11 -5.04 -8.19
C PRO A 63 1.39 -5.83 -8.54
N GLU A 64 2.20 -5.34 -9.49
CA GLU A 64 3.43 -6.00 -9.93
C GLU A 64 4.59 -5.68 -8.98
N SER A 65 4.94 -4.40 -8.82
CA SER A 65 6.04 -3.99 -7.96
C SER A 65 5.69 -4.00 -6.47
N ARG A 66 4.40 -3.94 -6.13
CA ARG A 66 3.84 -3.77 -4.78
C ARG A 66 4.14 -2.39 -4.16
N ALA A 67 4.46 -1.40 -5.00
CA ALA A 67 4.63 -0.03 -4.56
C ALA A 67 3.27 0.64 -4.29
N VAL A 68 3.23 1.50 -3.27
CA VAL A 68 2.11 2.41 -3.02
C VAL A 68 2.43 3.70 -3.79
N GLU A 69 1.68 3.94 -4.86
CA GLU A 69 1.91 4.98 -5.86
C GLU A 69 1.24 6.30 -5.48
N ALA A 70 0.09 6.21 -4.79
CA ALA A 70 -0.57 7.34 -4.15
C ALA A 70 -1.31 6.87 -2.88
N VAL A 71 -1.48 7.76 -1.91
CA VAL A 71 -2.18 7.44 -0.66
C VAL A 71 -2.82 8.67 -0.04
N THR A 72 -4.03 8.50 0.49
CA THR A 72 -4.67 9.45 1.39
C THR A 72 -5.00 8.79 2.73
N VAL A 73 -5.04 9.59 3.79
CA VAL A 73 -5.34 9.15 5.15
C VAL A 73 -6.46 10.02 5.68
N ASP A 74 -7.58 9.39 5.99
CA ASP A 74 -8.83 10.00 6.45
C ASP A 74 -9.32 11.12 5.52
N GLY A 75 -9.10 10.95 4.21
CA GLY A 75 -9.50 11.89 3.15
C GLY A 75 -8.49 12.99 2.84
N GLU A 76 -7.39 13.07 3.60
CA GLU A 76 -6.34 14.08 3.44
C GLU A 76 -5.07 13.47 2.84
N GLU A 77 -4.20 14.33 2.29
CA GLU A 77 -2.87 13.90 1.84
C GLU A 77 -2.07 13.27 3.00
N LEU A 78 -1.23 12.28 2.68
CA LEU A 78 -0.36 11.65 3.66
C LEU A 78 0.45 12.70 4.43
N PRO A 79 0.45 12.68 5.77
CA PRO A 79 1.20 13.65 6.56
C PRO A 79 2.68 13.70 6.18
N TYR A 80 3.24 14.90 6.21
CA TYR A 80 4.65 15.09 5.86
C TYR A 80 5.58 14.27 6.76
N GLY A 81 6.62 13.69 6.15
CA GLY A 81 7.57 12.83 6.84
C GLY A 81 7.01 11.45 7.17
N TRP A 82 5.88 11.05 6.60
CA TRP A 82 5.37 9.68 6.66
C TRP A 82 5.58 8.99 5.31
N ILE A 83 5.62 7.67 5.34
CA ILE A 83 5.64 6.81 4.15
C ILE A 83 4.60 5.70 4.29
N ALA A 84 4.04 5.26 3.17
CA ALA A 84 3.13 4.13 3.09
C ALA A 84 3.81 2.97 2.33
N GLN A 85 3.72 1.76 2.87
CA GLN A 85 4.24 0.54 2.25
C GLN A 85 3.28 -0.61 2.53
N LEU A 86 3.32 -1.67 1.72
CA LEU A 86 2.57 -2.88 2.03
C LEU A 86 3.27 -3.66 3.14
N ALA A 87 2.50 -4.44 3.92
CA ALA A 87 3.06 -5.38 4.88
C ALA A 87 3.89 -6.46 4.16
N ASP A 88 4.96 -6.93 4.80
CA ASP A 88 5.86 -7.94 4.23
C ASP A 88 5.20 -9.31 4.00
N ASP A 89 4.16 -9.63 4.79
CA ASP A 89 3.44 -10.91 4.74
C ASP A 89 2.32 -10.94 3.69
N ASP A 90 1.97 -9.80 3.09
CA ASP A 90 0.95 -9.80 2.04
C ASP A 90 1.43 -10.64 0.83
N PRO A 91 0.62 -11.59 0.33
CA PRO A 91 1.03 -12.48 -0.74
C PRO A 91 1.52 -11.70 -1.96
N ARG A 92 2.79 -11.87 -2.32
CA ARG A 92 3.28 -11.40 -3.62
C ARG A 92 2.70 -12.33 -4.70
N PRO A 93 2.02 -11.81 -5.73
CA PRO A 93 1.62 -12.64 -6.86
C PRO A 93 2.87 -13.29 -7.48
N PRO A 94 2.78 -14.56 -7.93
CA PRO A 94 3.92 -15.26 -8.49
C PRO A 94 4.49 -14.49 -9.68
N ARG A 95 5.83 -14.31 -9.71
CA ARG A 95 6.53 -13.74 -10.87
C ARG A 95 6.51 -14.80 -11.98
N THR A 96 5.68 -14.59 -13.00
CA THR A 96 5.64 -15.42 -14.22
C THR A 96 6.70 -15.00 -15.20
#